data_AF-A0A7S1GAB9-F1
#
_entry.id   AF-A0A7S1GAB9-F1
#
_cell.length_a   1.000
_cell.length_b   1.000
_cell.length_c   1.000
_cell.angle_alpha   90.00
_cell.angle_beta   90.00
_cell.angle_gamma   90.00
#
_symmetry.space_group_name_H-M   'P 1'
#
loop_
_entity.id
_entity.type
_entity.pdbx_description
1 polymer ?
#
loop_
_entity_poly.entity_id
_entity_poly.type
_entity_poly.pdbx_seq_one_letter_code
_entity_poly.pdbx_strand_id
1 'polypeptide(L)'
;GGDGGGDGAGSGGSRVVVTWGEPPPKEYPAVAPEVTEACGRRLVDSVMLGRFAYNNPWALADADRRFFGVANPGLSRREVVREYVAYCERVVAAEGRDSPGNSVRSLTGPLIRLFAGETGGAEYRREINRMANRERVKDIGVIMAAALAVLPDRVLDERAPSS
;
A
#
# COMPACT_ATOMS: atom_id res chain seq x y z
N GLY A 1 -48.47 10.46 -38.70
CA GLY A 1 -47.95 9.12 -38.34
C GLY A 1 -46.46 9.24 -38.16
N GLY A 2 -45.95 8.84 -36.98
CA GLY A 2 -44.53 8.82 -36.56
C GLY A 2 -43.94 10.22 -36.36
N ASP A 3 -43.66 10.77 -35.18
CA ASP A 3 -43.22 10.28 -33.86
C ASP A 3 -41.73 9.87 -33.78
N GLY A 4 -41.04 10.44 -32.79
CA GLY A 4 -39.62 10.22 -32.42
C GLY A 4 -38.69 11.38 -32.79
N GLY A 5 -38.26 12.31 -31.92
CA GLY A 5 -37.90 12.15 -30.51
C GLY A 5 -36.43 11.73 -30.39
N GLY A 6 -35.53 12.68 -30.17
CA GLY A 6 -34.08 12.43 -30.12
C GLY A 6 -33.33 13.51 -29.33
N ASP A 7 -33.67 13.64 -28.04
CA ASP A 7 -32.86 14.35 -27.06
C ASP A 7 -31.57 13.57 -26.80
N GLY A 8 -30.42 14.17 -27.11
CA GLY A 8 -29.09 13.62 -26.87
C GLY A 8 -28.29 14.46 -25.89
N ALA A 9 -28.83 14.68 -24.69
CA ALA A 9 -28.08 15.26 -23.57
C ALA A 9 -27.24 14.15 -22.89
N GLY A 10 -26.00 13.96 -23.36
CA GLY A 10 -25.00 13.12 -22.70
C GLY A 10 -24.06 13.95 -21.83
N SER A 11 -24.49 14.30 -20.62
CA SER A 11 -23.64 14.87 -19.57
C SER A 11 -23.47 13.87 -18.41
N GLY A 12 -22.26 13.86 -17.83
CA GLY A 12 -21.89 13.05 -16.66
C GLY A 12 -20.74 12.09 -16.99
N GLY A 13 -19.46 12.41 -16.79
CA GLY A 13 -18.89 13.07 -15.62
C GLY A 13 -18.87 12.06 -14.47
N SER A 14 -17.82 11.25 -14.30
CA SER A 14 -16.57 11.72 -13.72
C SER A 14 -15.44 10.69 -13.92
N ARG A 15 -14.31 11.24 -14.34
CA ARG A 15 -13.01 10.59 -14.53
C ARG A 15 -12.20 10.87 -13.27
N VAL A 16 -11.52 9.89 -12.69
CA VAL A 16 -10.48 10.15 -11.69
C VAL A 16 -9.22 9.38 -12.07
N VAL A 17 -8.18 10.14 -12.42
CA VAL A 17 -6.82 9.69 -12.71
C VAL A 17 -5.88 10.47 -11.79
N VAL A 18 -5.04 9.78 -11.03
CA VAL A 18 -3.80 10.30 -10.45
C VAL A 18 -2.79 9.16 -10.42
N THR A 19 -1.64 9.39 -11.08
CA THR A 19 -0.56 8.42 -11.27
C THR A 19 0.62 8.78 -10.38
N TRP A 20 1.43 7.79 -9.97
CA TRP A 20 2.90 7.85 -9.83
C TRP A 20 3.47 6.43 -9.88
N GLY A 21 4.46 6.18 -10.75
CA GLY A 21 5.25 4.93 -10.75
C GLY A 21 5.47 4.29 -12.12
N GLU A 22 4.45 3.63 -12.67
CA GLU A 22 4.46 2.98 -13.99
C GLU A 22 3.06 3.11 -14.64
N PRO A 23 2.93 3.04 -15.98
CA PRO A 23 1.63 3.06 -16.62
C PRO A 23 0.79 1.85 -16.15
N PRO A 24 -0.49 2.06 -15.80
CA PRO A 24 -1.35 0.97 -15.37
C PRO A 24 -1.46 -0.10 -16.47
N PRO A 25 -1.63 -1.39 -16.12
CA PRO A 25 -1.91 -2.43 -17.11
C PRO A 25 -3.11 -2.00 -17.98
N LYS A 26 -3.05 -2.32 -19.28
CA LYS A 26 -4.10 -1.92 -20.24
C LYS A 26 -5.48 -2.46 -19.87
N GLU A 27 -5.53 -3.56 -19.11
CA GLU A 27 -6.74 -4.19 -18.64
C GLU A 27 -6.57 -4.59 -17.17
N TYR A 28 -7.54 -4.19 -16.34
CA TYR A 28 -7.68 -4.65 -14.98
C TYR A 28 -8.68 -5.82 -14.95
N PRO A 29 -8.46 -6.87 -14.14
CA PRO A 29 -9.47 -7.89 -13.95
C PRO A 29 -10.76 -7.28 -13.41
N ALA A 30 -11.89 -7.87 -13.77
CA ALA A 30 -13.20 -7.38 -13.34
C ALA A 30 -13.26 -7.35 -11.81
N VAL A 31 -13.64 -6.19 -11.25
CA VAL A 31 -13.81 -6.00 -9.81
C VAL A 31 -14.90 -6.96 -9.30
N ALA A 32 -14.62 -7.69 -8.23
CA ALA A 32 -15.61 -8.55 -7.58
C ALA A 32 -16.90 -7.76 -7.22
N PRO A 33 -18.10 -8.38 -7.34
CA PRO A 33 -19.39 -7.68 -7.25
C PRO A 33 -19.73 -7.07 -5.87
N GLU A 34 -18.92 -7.36 -4.84
CA GLU A 34 -19.19 -7.07 -3.42
C GLU A 34 -19.01 -5.60 -3.00
N VAL A 35 -18.59 -4.70 -3.90
CA VAL A 35 -18.38 -3.25 -3.60
C VAL A 35 -19.67 -2.42 -3.77
N THR A 36 -20.84 -3.07 -3.82
CA THR A 36 -22.10 -2.44 -4.22
C THR A 36 -23.11 -2.36 -3.08
N GLU A 37 -22.86 -1.60 -2.00
CA GLU A 37 -23.95 -1.38 -1.03
C GLU A 37 -23.97 0.00 -0.35
N ALA A 38 -24.66 0.92 -1.05
CA ALA A 38 -25.46 1.98 -0.45
C ALA A 38 -26.69 2.34 -1.35
N CYS A 39 -26.72 1.92 -2.62
CA CYS A 39 -27.80 2.31 -3.56
C CYS A 39 -28.17 1.23 -4.61
N GLY A 40 -27.75 -0.03 -4.47
CA GLY A 40 -28.07 -1.07 -5.47
C GLY A 40 -27.56 -0.78 -6.90
N ARG A 41 -26.67 0.19 -7.05
CA ARG A 41 -26.04 0.59 -8.32
C ARG A 41 -24.55 0.81 -8.11
N ARG A 42 -23.76 0.28 -9.04
CA ARG A 42 -22.34 0.63 -9.19
C ARG A 42 -22.26 2.09 -9.63
N LEU A 43 -21.89 3.00 -8.73
CA LEU A 43 -21.85 4.44 -9.02
C LEU A 43 -20.59 4.83 -9.83
N VAL A 44 -19.50 4.07 -9.70
CA VAL A 44 -18.23 4.29 -10.40
C VAL A 44 -17.52 2.97 -10.71
N ASP A 45 -16.76 2.92 -11.80
CA ASP A 45 -16.05 1.70 -12.23
C ASP A 45 -14.71 1.48 -11.51
N SER A 46 -14.08 2.56 -11.05
CA SER A 46 -12.77 2.54 -10.41
C SER A 46 -12.71 3.54 -9.25
N VAL A 47 -11.88 3.22 -8.26
CA VAL A 47 -11.63 4.06 -7.09
C VAL A 47 -10.14 4.25 -6.89
N MET A 48 -9.75 5.42 -6.39
CA MET A 48 -8.36 5.73 -6.12
C MET A 48 -8.13 5.94 -4.63
N LEU A 49 -7.22 5.15 -4.06
CA LEU A 49 -6.84 5.25 -2.66
C LEU A 49 -5.52 6.01 -2.54
N GLY A 50 -5.58 7.33 -2.43
CA GLY A 50 -4.41 8.17 -2.22
C GLY A 50 -3.92 8.14 -0.77
N ARG A 51 -4.32 9.14 0.02
CA ARG A 51 -3.86 9.31 1.42
C ARG A 51 -4.17 8.12 2.33
N PHE A 52 -5.24 7.37 2.05
CA PHE A 52 -5.60 6.19 2.84
C PHE A 52 -4.50 5.11 2.78
N ALA A 53 -4.03 4.77 1.57
CA ALA A 53 -2.99 3.77 1.36
C ALA A 53 -1.68 4.15 2.08
N TYR A 54 -1.32 5.43 2.06
CA TYR A 54 -0.14 5.91 2.77
C TYR A 54 -0.30 5.89 4.30
N ASN A 55 -1.50 6.22 4.79
CA ASN A 55 -1.75 6.36 6.22
C ASN A 55 -1.98 5.03 6.95
N ASN A 56 -2.48 4.03 6.21
CA ASN A 56 -2.77 2.69 6.70
C ASN A 56 -2.50 1.65 5.58
N PRO A 57 -1.22 1.38 5.25
CA PRO A 57 -0.87 0.46 4.17
C PRO A 57 -1.35 -0.97 4.45
N TRP A 58 -1.43 -1.40 5.71
CA TRP A 58 -1.88 -2.74 6.04
C TRP A 58 -3.36 -3.00 5.73
N ALA A 59 -4.19 -1.96 5.64
CA ALA A 59 -5.58 -2.11 5.21
C ALA A 59 -5.72 -2.67 3.77
N LEU A 60 -4.65 -2.60 2.98
CA LEU A 60 -4.59 -3.14 1.62
C LEU A 60 -4.00 -4.55 1.55
N ALA A 61 -3.61 -5.14 2.67
CA ALA A 61 -2.94 -6.44 2.70
C ALA A 61 -3.79 -7.57 2.09
N ASP A 62 -5.12 -7.41 2.02
CA ASP A 62 -6.06 -8.37 1.44
C ASP A 62 -6.83 -7.81 0.23
N ALA A 63 -6.37 -6.69 -0.34
CA ALA A 63 -7.05 -6.07 -1.48
C ALA A 63 -7.08 -6.99 -2.71
N ASP A 64 -5.99 -7.71 -2.98
CA ASP A 64 -5.85 -8.59 -4.14
C ASP A 64 -6.89 -9.71 -4.17
N ARG A 65 -7.14 -10.33 -3.01
CA ARG A 65 -8.17 -11.35 -2.86
C ARG A 65 -9.57 -10.77 -2.98
N ARG A 66 -9.83 -9.68 -2.24
CA ARG A 66 -11.18 -9.09 -2.14
C ARG A 66 -11.68 -8.47 -3.44
N PHE A 67 -10.80 -7.85 -4.22
CA PHE A 67 -11.21 -7.08 -5.40
C PHE A 67 -10.86 -7.76 -6.72
N PHE A 68 -9.78 -8.54 -6.77
CA PHE A 68 -9.26 -9.11 -8.02
C PHE A 68 -9.30 -10.64 -8.06
N GLY A 69 -9.76 -11.29 -6.97
CA GLY A 69 -9.82 -12.75 -6.89
C GLY A 69 -8.44 -13.42 -6.91
N VAL A 70 -7.37 -12.66 -6.65
CA VAL A 70 -5.99 -13.17 -6.61
C VAL A 70 -5.69 -13.66 -5.21
N ALA A 71 -5.15 -14.87 -5.08
CA ALA A 71 -4.84 -15.45 -3.78
C ALA A 71 -3.88 -14.55 -2.98
N ASN A 72 -4.21 -14.30 -1.72
CA ASN A 72 -3.34 -13.57 -0.81
C ASN A 72 -2.18 -14.48 -0.38
N PRO A 73 -0.91 -14.03 -0.49
CA PRO A 73 0.22 -14.82 0.00
C PRO A 73 0.21 -15.05 1.51
N GLY A 74 -0.68 -14.39 2.27
CA GLY A 74 -0.90 -14.67 3.70
C GLY A 74 0.30 -14.27 4.57
N LEU A 75 1.11 -13.32 4.09
CA LEU A 75 2.29 -12.85 4.79
C LEU A 75 1.89 -12.13 6.08
N SER A 76 2.70 -12.33 7.11
CA SER A 76 2.71 -11.51 8.32
C SER A 76 3.41 -10.17 8.06
N ARG A 77 3.16 -9.17 8.92
CA ARG A 77 3.87 -7.88 8.84
C ARG A 77 5.39 -8.06 8.96
N ARG A 78 5.86 -9.01 9.80
CA ARG A 78 7.28 -9.34 9.94
C ARG A 78 7.88 -9.86 8.64
N GLU A 79 7.18 -10.75 7.95
CA GLU A 79 7.62 -11.30 6.65
C GLU A 79 7.64 -10.21 5.59
N VAL A 80 6.61 -9.35 5.52
CA VAL A 80 6.58 -8.21 4.59
C VAL A 80 7.76 -7.27 4.78
N VAL A 81 8.09 -6.91 6.03
CA VAL A 81 9.25 -6.06 6.31
C VAL A 81 10.55 -6.73 5.88
N ARG A 82 10.70 -8.03 6.11
CA ARG A 82 11.89 -8.79 5.71
C ARG A 82 12.09 -8.80 4.19
N GLU A 83 11.04 -9.10 3.44
CA GLU A 83 11.07 -9.08 1.98
C GLU A 83 11.38 -7.68 1.44
N TYR A 84 10.79 -6.65 2.05
CA TYR A 84 11.05 -5.26 1.66
C TYR A 84 12.48 -4.83 1.94
N VAL A 85 13.07 -5.20 3.09
CA VAL A 85 14.48 -4.94 3.39
C VAL A 85 15.39 -5.59 2.36
N ALA A 86 15.15 -6.87 2.04
CA ALA A 86 15.93 -7.57 1.01
C ALA A 86 15.79 -6.92 -0.38
N TYR A 87 14.61 -6.40 -0.71
CA TYR A 87 14.40 -5.60 -1.91
C TYR A 87 15.23 -4.31 -1.89
N CYS A 88 15.19 -3.54 -0.80
CA CYS A 88 15.96 -2.30 -0.68
C CYS A 88 17.47 -2.55 -0.79
N GLU A 89 17.98 -3.63 -0.21
CA GLU A 89 19.39 -4.03 -0.33
C GLU A 89 19.77 -4.29 -1.80
N ARG A 90 18.93 -5.01 -2.55
CA ARG A 90 19.16 -5.26 -3.99
C ARG A 90 19.16 -3.97 -4.79
N VAL A 91 18.20 -3.07 -4.56
CA VAL A 91 18.10 -1.78 -5.27
C VAL A 91 19.33 -0.91 -4.98
N VAL A 92 19.70 -0.78 -3.71
CA VAL A 92 20.86 0.02 -3.29
C VAL A 92 22.17 -0.58 -3.83
N ALA A 93 22.28 -1.90 -3.90
CA ALA A 93 23.44 -2.55 -4.50
C ALA A 93 23.54 -2.30 -6.01
N ALA A 94 22.40 -2.28 -6.72
CA ALA A 94 22.34 -2.07 -8.16
C ALA A 94 22.55 -0.59 -8.57
N GLU A 95 21.95 0.34 -7.84
CA GLU A 95 21.87 1.76 -8.23
C GLU A 95 22.77 2.66 -7.40
N GLY A 96 23.27 2.18 -6.26
CA GLY A 96 24.02 2.99 -5.30
C GLY A 96 23.11 3.74 -4.32
N ARG A 97 23.67 4.03 -3.14
CA ARG A 97 22.95 4.71 -2.04
C ARG A 97 22.65 6.18 -2.33
N ASP A 98 23.47 6.83 -3.14
CA ASP A 98 23.30 8.25 -3.48
C ASP A 98 22.30 8.46 -4.64
N SER A 99 21.79 7.37 -5.24
CA SER A 99 20.78 7.46 -6.29
C SER A 99 19.45 7.99 -5.74
N PRO A 100 18.71 8.79 -6.54
CA PRO A 100 17.41 9.32 -6.15
C PRO A 100 16.48 8.19 -5.69
N GLY A 101 15.87 8.34 -4.51
CA GLY A 101 14.99 7.32 -3.93
C GLY A 101 15.67 6.30 -3.02
N ASN A 102 17.00 6.20 -3.04
CA ASN A 102 17.75 5.25 -2.19
C ASN A 102 18.16 5.83 -0.83
N SER A 103 17.75 7.06 -0.51
CA SER A 103 17.96 7.64 0.82
C SER A 103 17.27 6.82 1.92
N VAL A 104 17.83 6.82 3.13
CA VAL A 104 17.22 6.13 4.29
C VAL A 104 15.77 6.58 4.50
N ARG A 105 15.51 7.88 4.35
CA ARG A 105 14.17 8.45 4.52
C ARG A 105 13.19 7.96 3.45
N SER A 106 13.65 7.85 2.20
CA SER A 106 12.85 7.36 1.08
C SER A 106 12.48 5.88 1.28
N LEU A 107 13.45 5.05 1.66
CA LEU A 107 13.25 3.61 1.85
C LEU A 107 12.46 3.27 3.13
N THR A 108 12.60 4.04 4.21
CA THR A 108 11.81 3.82 5.44
C THR A 108 10.39 4.38 5.34
N GLY A 109 10.14 5.30 4.41
CA GLY A 109 8.85 5.99 4.24
C GLY A 109 7.64 5.05 4.12
N PRO A 110 7.66 4.05 3.22
CA PRO A 110 6.55 3.10 3.08
C PRO A 110 6.26 2.28 4.34
N LEU A 111 7.30 1.98 5.14
CA LEU A 111 7.18 1.12 6.33
C LEU A 111 6.75 1.88 7.58
N ILE A 112 6.89 3.20 7.61
CA ILE A 112 6.74 4.01 8.83
C ILE A 112 5.32 3.95 9.44
N ARG A 113 4.29 3.62 8.64
CA ARG A 113 2.89 3.50 9.06
C ARG A 113 2.34 2.07 8.95
N LEU A 114 3.19 1.08 8.73
CA LEU A 114 2.78 -0.32 8.59
C LEU A 114 1.99 -0.86 9.79
N PHE A 115 2.33 -0.39 10.99
CA PHE A 115 1.70 -0.76 12.26
C PHE A 115 0.79 0.36 12.80
N ALA A 116 0.19 1.18 11.93
CA ALA A 116 -0.71 2.25 12.36
C ALA A 116 -1.95 1.69 13.08
N GLY A 117 -2.22 2.16 14.30
CA GLY A 117 -3.33 1.69 15.13
C GLY A 117 -3.02 0.45 15.98
N GLU A 118 -1.87 -0.18 15.78
CA GLU A 118 -1.47 -1.37 16.54
C GLU A 118 -0.85 -1.04 17.90
N THR A 119 -0.88 -2.02 18.81
CA THR A 119 -0.15 -1.93 20.09
C THR A 119 1.36 -1.79 19.82
N GLY A 120 1.99 -0.72 20.32
CA GLY A 120 3.40 -0.43 20.07
C GLY A 120 3.70 0.27 18.73
N GLY A 121 2.70 0.47 17.86
CA GLY A 121 2.90 1.11 16.55
C GLY A 121 3.42 2.56 16.63
N ALA A 122 3.03 3.29 17.69
CA ALA A 122 3.55 4.63 17.95
C ALA A 122 5.04 4.63 18.34
N GLU A 123 5.48 3.61 19.09
CA GLU A 123 6.87 3.42 19.51
C GLU A 123 7.73 2.99 18.33
N TYR A 124 7.25 2.01 17.54
CA TYR A 124 7.84 1.61 16.26
C TYR A 124 8.15 2.80 15.36
N ARG A 125 7.17 3.71 15.18
CA ARG A 125 7.36 4.93 14.38
C ARG A 125 8.40 5.88 14.97
N ARG A 126 8.43 6.04 16.30
CA ARG A 126 9.45 6.87 16.97
C ARG A 126 10.83 6.28 16.77
N GLU A 127 10.93 4.95 16.85
CA GLU A 127 12.19 4.23 16.72
C GLU A 127 12.78 4.33 15.31
N ILE A 128 11.95 4.18 14.27
CA ILE A 128 12.36 4.44 12.88
C ILE A 128 12.89 5.87 12.74
N ASN A 129 12.14 6.88 13.17
CA ASN A 129 12.58 8.28 13.03
C ASN A 129 13.87 8.56 13.80
N ARG A 130 14.00 8.01 15.01
CA ARG A 130 15.19 8.15 15.84
C ARG A 130 16.41 7.55 15.16
N MET A 131 16.27 6.36 14.58
CA MET A 131 17.36 5.65 13.89
C MET A 131 17.68 6.28 12.54
N ALA A 132 16.68 6.65 11.74
CA ALA A 132 16.85 7.27 10.43
C ALA A 132 17.49 8.67 10.49
N ASN A 133 17.31 9.40 11.59
CA ASN A 133 17.94 10.70 11.80
C ASN A 133 19.40 10.61 12.31
N ARG A 134 19.92 9.40 12.60
CA ARG A 134 21.32 9.21 13.00
C ARG A 134 22.20 9.12 11.77
N GLU A 135 23.10 10.09 11.58
CA GLU A 135 24.00 10.17 10.43
C GLU A 135 24.83 8.90 10.18
N ARG A 136 25.15 8.15 11.25
CA ARG A 136 25.93 6.90 11.16
C ARG A 136 25.13 5.68 10.73
N VAL A 137 23.79 5.73 10.79
CA VAL A 137 22.95 4.58 10.47
C VAL A 137 22.41 4.74 9.05
N LYS A 138 23.01 4.00 8.10
CA LYS A 138 22.62 4.03 6.68
C LYS A 138 21.94 2.74 6.20
N ASP A 139 22.00 1.71 7.03
CA ASP A 139 21.48 0.39 6.75
C ASP A 139 20.01 0.30 7.18
N ILE A 140 19.12 0.02 6.24
CA ILE A 140 17.69 -0.12 6.51
C ILE A 140 17.38 -1.37 7.32
N GLY A 141 18.10 -2.47 7.13
CA GLY A 141 17.95 -3.69 7.92
C GLY A 141 18.21 -3.45 9.39
N VAL A 142 19.25 -2.67 9.73
CA VAL A 142 19.55 -2.27 11.12
C VAL A 142 18.42 -1.40 11.71
N ILE A 143 17.90 -0.45 10.93
CA ILE A 143 16.79 0.41 11.36
C ILE A 143 15.54 -0.43 11.63
N MET A 144 15.20 -1.33 10.71
CA MET A 144 14.01 -2.16 10.81
C MET A 144 14.13 -3.20 11.92
N ALA A 145 15.30 -3.81 12.14
CA ALA A 145 15.50 -4.74 13.25
C ALA A 145 15.27 -4.06 14.61
N ALA A 146 15.80 -2.86 14.81
CA ALA A 146 15.57 -2.09 16.03
C ALA A 146 14.09 -1.68 16.19
N ALA A 147 13.45 -1.24 15.10
CA ALA A 147 12.05 -0.84 15.12
C ALA A 147 11.11 -2.02 15.41
N LEU A 148 11.37 -3.21 14.85
CA LEU A 148 10.54 -4.40 15.11
C LEU A 148 10.69 -4.91 16.55
N ALA A 149 11.85 -4.72 17.17
CA ALA A 149 12.12 -5.19 18.54
C ALA A 149 11.24 -4.52 19.62
N VAL A 150 10.61 -3.37 19.32
CA VAL A 150 9.70 -2.67 20.25
C VAL A 150 8.25 -3.18 20.16
N LEU A 151 7.95 -4.04 19.20
CA LEU A 151 6.61 -4.57 18.95
C LEU A 151 6.47 -5.97 19.56
N PRO A 152 5.28 -6.33 20.10
CA PRO A 152 5.05 -7.68 20.59
C PRO A 152 4.90 -8.66 19.41
N ASP A 153 5.38 -9.90 19.59
CA ASP A 153 5.37 -10.93 18.53
C ASP A 153 3.98 -11.17 17.94
N ARG A 154 2.92 -11.12 18.75
CA ARG A 154 1.54 -11.25 18.29
C ARG A 154 1.14 -10.25 17.19
N VAL A 155 1.68 -9.02 17.23
CA VAL A 155 1.40 -7.96 16.24
C VAL A 155 2.26 -8.16 14.99
N LEU A 156 3.49 -8.62 15.19
CA LEU A 156 4.45 -8.89 14.13
C LEU A 156 4.02 -10.08 13.25
N ASP A 157 3.53 -11.13 13.90
CA ASP A 157 3.18 -12.41 13.28
C ASP A 157 1.69 -12.53 12.94
N GLU A 158 0.91 -11.46 13.15
CA GLU A 158 -0.45 -11.38 12.64
C GLU A 158 -0.42 -11.47 11.10
N ARG A 159 -1.11 -12.48 10.56
CA ARG A 159 -1.16 -12.76 9.12
C ARG A 159 -2.35 -12.06 8.48
N ALA A 160 -2.15 -11.60 7.25
CA ALA A 160 -3.28 -11.22 6.41
C ALA A 160 -4.19 -12.45 6.18
N PRO A 161 -5.52 -12.27 6.13
CA PRO A 161 -6.44 -13.36 5.86
C PRO A 161 -6.08 -14.04 4.53
N SER A 162 -5.80 -15.35 4.60
CA SER A 162 -5.27 -16.15 3.48
C SER A 162 -6.31 -17.07 2.85
N SER A 163 -7.59 -16.93 3.19
CA SER A 163 -8.68 -17.82 2.76
C SER A 163 -9.99 -17.03 2.63
#